data_AF-A0A2D5YNQ7-F1
#
_entry.id   AF-A0A2D5YNQ7-F1
#
_cell.length_a   1.000
_cell.length_b   1.000
_cell.length_c   1.000
_cell.angle_alpha   90.00
_cell.angle_beta   90.00
_cell.angle_gamma   90.00
#
_symmetry.space_group_name_H-M   'P 1'
#
loop_
_entity.id
_entity.type
_entity.pdbx_description
1 polymer ?
#
loop_
_entity_poly.entity_id
_entity_poly.type
_entity_poly.pdbx_seq_one_letter_code
_entity_poly.pdbx_strand_id
1 'polypeptide(L)'
;MNSLFMLLPEKLQGLILRKLIKVDLPKNKYKKVIYKVAETLDEKEQAYRLVRNSYLKTNIEVLNNSDINLNKYFLLPSTTTFIAVYEGEVIGTVSQVLDVGLGLPIDDFTDIKDIRDSNARVCELTSLAIHERWRGGHRIFFPLVFFAVYYCYKNIGIDSIVSVTDLKGGIIMRQLFGFEKLSTDATYFHKAKSKKSTAQILNLHKLKNYFKTHFKSPNITRNLYQLYFKSPWFDQWDVPEKLYPLACERIFSVEEFNYFFKEKSNMYYLLNQIEKRVLENQIYREREVFRVQTEEINTRQYDRFIVNMRGSLTRDGDDIEVKVLDLAQYGMQIYLGEDEAQFFQIDDDIKGYLKLNDKITLNFFAKVQWIHLNRIGVRFVYSDKEKLDDFLRYANDYSYERCKLLDNKAS
;
A
#
# COMPACT_ATOMS: atom_id res chain seq x y z
N MET A 1 -2.91 -20.66 -19.02
CA MET A 1 -2.63 -19.85 -20.22
C MET A 1 -1.43 -20.49 -20.89
N ASN A 2 -1.63 -21.00 -22.10
CA ASN A 2 -0.58 -21.67 -22.87
C ASN A 2 0.26 -20.63 -23.62
N SER A 3 1.47 -21.00 -24.03
CA SER A 3 2.42 -20.13 -24.76
C SER A 3 1.79 -19.45 -25.98
N LEU A 4 0.93 -20.15 -26.72
CA LEU A 4 0.25 -19.63 -27.92
C LEU A 4 -0.68 -18.44 -27.60
N PHE A 5 -1.32 -18.42 -26.43
CA PHE A 5 -2.17 -17.31 -26.01
C PHE A 5 -1.34 -16.02 -25.81
N MET A 6 -0.12 -16.17 -25.28
CA MET A 6 0.77 -15.04 -24.98
C MET A 6 1.31 -14.36 -26.25
N LEU A 7 1.25 -15.02 -27.41
CA LEU A 7 1.66 -14.47 -28.70
C LEU A 7 0.57 -13.57 -29.34
N LEU A 8 -0.68 -13.65 -28.86
CA LEU A 8 -1.75 -12.82 -29.40
C LEU A 8 -1.55 -11.34 -29.02
N PRO A 9 -1.94 -10.38 -29.87
CA PRO A 9 -2.05 -8.98 -29.50
C PRO A 9 -2.88 -8.79 -28.23
N GLU A 10 -2.48 -7.86 -27.36
CA GLU A 10 -3.11 -7.65 -26.05
C GLU A 10 -4.62 -7.39 -26.16
N LYS A 11 -5.07 -6.70 -27.21
CA LYS A 11 -6.50 -6.46 -27.48
C LYS A 11 -7.28 -7.78 -27.63
N LEU A 12 -6.73 -8.76 -28.34
CA LEU A 12 -7.35 -10.08 -28.53
C LEU A 12 -7.28 -10.92 -27.25
N GLN A 13 -6.13 -10.90 -26.55
CA GLN A 13 -6.00 -11.52 -25.24
C GLN A 13 -7.10 -11.04 -24.28
N GLY A 14 -7.31 -9.72 -24.24
CA GLY A 14 -8.35 -9.09 -23.44
C GLY A 14 -9.76 -9.55 -23.80
N LEU A 15 -10.11 -9.55 -25.09
CA LEU A 15 -11.44 -10.02 -25.54
C LEU A 15 -11.68 -11.48 -25.15
N ILE A 16 -10.69 -12.35 -25.33
CA ILE A 16 -10.78 -13.77 -24.99
C ILE A 16 -10.94 -13.95 -23.48
N LEU A 17 -10.07 -13.32 -22.67
CA LEU A 17 -10.13 -13.44 -21.20
C LEU A 17 -11.47 -12.95 -20.66
N ARG A 18 -11.95 -11.79 -21.11
CA ARG A 18 -13.25 -11.24 -20.68
C ARG A 18 -14.44 -12.13 -21.08
N LYS A 19 -14.37 -12.81 -22.23
CA LYS A 19 -15.44 -13.72 -22.67
C LYS A 19 -15.43 -15.06 -21.91
N LEU A 20 -14.24 -15.55 -21.56
CA LEU A 20 -14.07 -16.87 -20.94
C LEU A 20 -14.12 -16.82 -19.41
N ILE A 21 -13.90 -15.66 -18.80
CA ILE A 21 -13.85 -15.57 -17.34
C ILE A 21 -15.16 -16.05 -16.72
N LYS A 22 -15.02 -16.93 -15.74
CA LYS A 22 -16.10 -17.40 -14.89
C LYS A 22 -15.58 -17.44 -13.47
N VAL A 23 -16.26 -16.73 -12.59
CA VAL A 23 -15.97 -16.69 -11.15
C VAL A 23 -16.99 -17.56 -10.45
N ASP A 24 -16.51 -18.57 -9.75
CA ASP A 24 -17.35 -19.46 -8.97
C ASP A 24 -17.82 -18.78 -7.69
N LEU A 25 -19.14 -18.78 -7.47
CA LEU A 25 -19.75 -18.30 -6.24
C LEU A 25 -19.37 -19.20 -5.05
N PRO A 26 -19.32 -18.65 -3.82
CA PRO A 26 -18.95 -19.43 -2.64
C PRO A 26 -19.96 -20.56 -2.39
N LYS A 27 -19.47 -21.80 -2.44
CA LYS A 27 -20.24 -23.02 -2.18
C LYS A 27 -19.41 -23.99 -1.33
N ASN A 28 -20.07 -24.89 -0.61
CA ASN A 28 -19.44 -25.94 0.21
C ASN A 28 -18.38 -25.34 1.14
N LYS A 29 -17.18 -25.95 1.21
CA LYS A 29 -16.04 -25.47 2.01
C LYS A 29 -15.67 -24.00 1.75
N TYR A 30 -15.90 -23.48 0.55
CA TYR A 30 -15.58 -22.10 0.22
C TYR A 30 -16.46 -21.07 0.93
N LYS A 31 -17.63 -21.47 1.48
CA LYS A 31 -18.46 -20.59 2.33
C LYS A 31 -17.86 -20.35 3.72
N LYS A 32 -16.95 -21.23 4.17
CA LYS A 32 -16.26 -21.10 5.46
C LYS A 32 -14.97 -20.28 5.36
N VAL A 33 -14.61 -19.80 4.17
CA VAL A 33 -13.40 -18.99 3.99
C VAL A 33 -13.68 -17.61 4.53
N ILE A 34 -12.81 -17.07 5.38
CA ILE A 34 -12.88 -15.69 5.86
C ILE A 34 -11.78 -14.88 5.19
N TYR A 35 -12.12 -13.72 4.66
CA TYR A 35 -11.18 -12.75 4.10
C TYR A 35 -11.03 -11.62 5.11
N LYS A 36 -9.83 -11.45 5.63
CA LYS A 36 -9.55 -10.53 6.73
C LYS A 36 -8.15 -9.93 6.62
N VAL A 37 -7.84 -8.99 7.49
CA VAL A 37 -6.46 -8.56 7.70
C VAL A 37 -5.78 -9.55 8.65
N ALA A 38 -4.50 -9.87 8.42
CA ALA A 38 -3.72 -10.70 9.34
C ALA A 38 -3.43 -9.92 10.64
N GLU A 39 -3.76 -10.51 11.78
CA GLU A 39 -3.68 -9.85 13.09
C GLU A 39 -2.72 -10.58 14.01
N THR A 40 -2.79 -11.91 14.03
CA THR A 40 -1.96 -12.74 14.89
C THR A 40 -0.58 -13.00 14.28
N LEU A 41 0.40 -13.29 15.14
CA LEU A 41 1.73 -13.73 14.74
C LEU A 41 1.65 -14.96 13.80
N ASP A 42 0.81 -15.94 14.14
CA ASP A 42 0.62 -17.16 13.33
C ASP A 42 0.05 -16.86 11.93
N GLU A 43 -1.01 -16.05 11.83
CA GLU A 43 -1.58 -15.64 10.54
C GLU A 43 -0.55 -14.92 9.66
N LYS A 44 0.24 -14.00 10.25
CA LYS A 44 1.30 -13.26 9.55
C LYS A 44 2.39 -14.21 9.05
N GLU A 45 2.86 -15.12 9.90
CA GLU A 45 3.88 -16.10 9.54
C GLU A 45 3.40 -17.02 8.40
N GLN A 46 2.20 -17.59 8.51
CA GLN A 46 1.62 -18.42 7.46
C GLN A 46 1.52 -17.67 6.13
N ALA A 47 1.10 -16.39 6.16
CA ALA A 47 1.03 -15.55 4.97
C ALA A 47 2.42 -15.35 4.34
N TYR A 48 3.43 -14.96 5.12
CA TYR A 48 4.78 -14.71 4.59
C TYR A 48 5.46 -15.98 4.07
N ARG A 49 5.21 -17.13 4.72
CA ARG A 49 5.62 -18.46 4.25
C ARG A 49 4.94 -18.82 2.93
N LEU A 50 3.65 -18.53 2.79
CA LEU A 50 2.91 -18.79 1.55
C LEU A 50 3.47 -17.98 0.37
N VAL A 51 3.85 -16.72 0.60
CA VAL A 51 4.53 -15.89 -0.41
C VAL A 51 5.86 -16.51 -0.83
N ARG A 52 6.71 -16.88 0.15
CA ARG A 52 8.00 -17.54 -0.12
C ARG A 52 7.83 -18.79 -0.98
N ASN A 53 6.91 -19.67 -0.58
CA ASN A 53 6.65 -20.92 -1.29
C ASN A 53 6.17 -20.66 -2.73
N SER A 54 5.38 -19.62 -2.95
CA SER A 54 4.97 -19.20 -4.28
C SER A 54 6.13 -18.68 -5.12
N TYR A 55 7.05 -17.90 -4.52
CA TYR A 55 8.22 -17.34 -5.19
C TYR A 55 9.21 -18.43 -5.61
N LEU A 56 9.53 -19.36 -4.71
CA LEU A 56 10.40 -20.51 -5.01
C LEU A 56 9.84 -21.36 -6.16
N LYS A 57 8.55 -21.66 -6.15
CA LYS A 57 7.88 -22.42 -7.23
C LYS A 57 7.85 -21.67 -8.57
N THR A 58 8.07 -20.36 -8.56
CA THR A 58 8.02 -19.51 -9.76
C THR A 58 9.39 -18.99 -10.19
N ASN A 59 10.48 -19.52 -9.61
CA ASN A 59 11.87 -19.13 -9.84
C ASN A 59 12.14 -17.64 -9.59
N ILE A 60 11.43 -17.05 -8.62
CA ILE A 60 11.72 -15.73 -8.08
C ILE A 60 12.73 -15.90 -6.95
N GLU A 61 13.78 -15.08 -6.95
CA GLU A 61 14.85 -15.13 -5.95
C GLU A 61 14.30 -14.66 -4.61
N VAL A 62 14.61 -15.40 -3.54
CA VAL A 62 14.27 -14.99 -2.18
C VAL A 62 15.56 -14.57 -1.49
N LEU A 63 15.58 -13.32 -1.01
CA LEU A 63 16.79 -12.64 -0.56
C LEU A 63 17.37 -13.19 0.76
N ASN A 64 16.69 -14.12 1.42
CA ASN A 64 17.11 -14.68 2.70
C ASN A 64 16.90 -16.21 2.80
N ASN A 65 17.72 -16.84 3.65
CA ASN A 65 17.59 -18.26 4.00
C ASN A 65 16.45 -18.54 5.00
N SER A 66 15.64 -17.52 5.33
CA SER A 66 14.49 -17.67 6.22
C SER A 66 13.39 -18.52 5.59
N ASP A 67 12.52 -19.12 6.39
CA ASP A 67 11.38 -19.89 5.90
C ASP A 67 10.15 -19.03 5.52
N ILE A 68 10.31 -17.71 5.56
CA ILE A 68 9.32 -16.69 5.19
C ILE A 68 9.90 -15.76 4.12
N ASN A 69 9.05 -14.90 3.53
CA ASN A 69 9.50 -13.84 2.63
C ASN A 69 9.01 -12.48 3.12
N LEU A 70 9.96 -11.68 3.61
CA LEU A 70 9.75 -10.32 4.06
C LEU A 70 10.77 -9.40 3.38
N ASN A 71 10.40 -8.14 3.21
CA ASN A 71 11.30 -7.07 2.78
C ASN A 71 11.10 -5.84 3.67
N LYS A 72 11.93 -4.79 3.48
CA LYS A 72 11.89 -3.58 4.30
C LYS A 72 10.52 -2.90 4.37
N TYR A 73 9.68 -3.03 3.34
CA TYR A 73 8.36 -2.39 3.32
C TYR A 73 7.37 -3.05 4.29
N PHE A 74 7.57 -4.32 4.65
CA PHE A 74 6.76 -4.98 5.67
C PHE A 74 7.04 -4.48 7.09
N LEU A 75 8.14 -3.76 7.31
CA LEU A 75 8.38 -3.07 8.59
C LEU A 75 7.47 -1.85 8.75
N LEU A 76 6.94 -1.31 7.65
CA LEU A 76 6.10 -0.13 7.67
C LEU A 76 4.73 -0.46 8.32
N PRO A 77 4.27 0.32 9.29
CA PRO A 77 2.96 0.17 9.93
C PRO A 77 1.82 0.53 8.98
N SER A 78 2.16 1.19 7.86
CA SER A 78 1.30 1.49 6.74
C SER A 78 1.23 0.35 5.70
N THR A 79 1.82 -0.82 6.01
CA THR A 79 1.71 -2.04 5.20
C THR A 79 0.65 -2.96 5.80
N THR A 80 -0.35 -3.32 5.01
CA THR A 80 -1.43 -4.22 5.43
C THR A 80 -1.31 -5.55 4.70
N THR A 81 -1.38 -6.68 5.42
CA THR A 81 -1.43 -8.01 4.82
C THR A 81 -2.85 -8.57 4.91
N PHE A 82 -3.48 -8.79 3.75
CA PHE A 82 -4.80 -9.39 3.63
C PHE A 82 -4.67 -10.89 3.42
N ILE A 83 -5.51 -11.66 4.10
CA ILE A 83 -5.47 -13.13 4.08
C ILE A 83 -6.85 -13.71 3.77
N ALA A 84 -6.84 -14.88 3.14
CA ALA A 84 -7.98 -15.78 3.07
C ALA A 84 -7.70 -16.96 4.02
N VAL A 85 -8.57 -17.18 5.00
CA VAL A 85 -8.42 -18.18 6.06
C VAL A 85 -9.49 -19.25 5.92
N TYR A 86 -9.11 -20.52 6.00
CA TYR A 86 -10.03 -21.64 6.06
C TYR A 86 -9.64 -22.56 7.21
N GLU A 87 -10.53 -22.70 8.21
CA GLU A 87 -10.31 -23.59 9.36
C GLU A 87 -8.94 -23.36 10.05
N GLY A 88 -8.54 -22.08 10.20
CA GLY A 88 -7.28 -21.66 10.82
C GLY A 88 -6.06 -21.62 9.87
N GLU A 89 -6.18 -22.17 8.66
CA GLU A 89 -5.10 -22.15 7.67
C GLU A 89 -5.18 -20.91 6.77
N VAL A 90 -4.08 -20.18 6.58
CA VAL A 90 -3.96 -19.13 5.55
C VAL A 90 -3.80 -19.78 4.18
N ILE A 91 -4.83 -19.68 3.36
CA ILE A 91 -4.92 -20.31 2.02
C ILE A 91 -4.68 -19.33 0.87
N GLY A 92 -4.65 -18.03 1.16
CA GLY A 92 -4.31 -16.97 0.21
C GLY A 92 -3.87 -15.71 0.94
N THR A 93 -3.02 -14.92 0.30
CA THR A 93 -2.51 -13.65 0.85
C THR A 93 -2.23 -12.64 -0.26
N VAL A 94 -2.37 -11.36 0.07
CA VAL A 94 -1.91 -10.21 -0.73
C VAL A 94 -1.62 -9.05 0.23
N SER A 95 -0.58 -8.28 -0.03
CA SER A 95 -0.19 -7.15 0.82
C SER A 95 -0.35 -5.83 0.09
N GLN A 96 -0.74 -4.80 0.83
CA GLN A 96 -0.74 -3.42 0.41
C GLN A 96 0.40 -2.67 1.11
N VAL A 97 1.20 -1.91 0.36
CA VAL A 97 2.22 -1.00 0.89
C VAL A 97 1.79 0.43 0.54
N LEU A 98 1.72 1.33 1.52
CA LEU A 98 1.33 2.73 1.27
C LEU A 98 2.54 3.55 0.81
N ASP A 99 2.34 4.49 -0.10
CA ASP A 99 3.42 5.34 -0.60
C ASP A 99 3.82 6.43 0.41
N VAL A 100 4.48 6.04 1.49
CA VAL A 100 4.97 6.90 2.58
C VAL A 100 6.37 6.45 3.01
N GLY A 101 7.09 7.29 3.77
CA GLY A 101 8.43 7.00 4.30
C GLY A 101 9.37 6.41 3.27
N LEU A 102 9.62 5.11 3.39
CA LEU A 102 10.52 4.32 2.54
C LEU A 102 10.12 4.25 1.05
N GLY A 103 8.94 4.71 0.66
CA GLY A 103 8.47 4.61 -0.73
C GLY A 103 7.69 3.32 -0.97
N LEU A 104 7.75 2.82 -2.20
CA LEU A 104 7.07 1.61 -2.65
C LEU A 104 8.06 0.61 -3.24
N PRO A 105 7.77 -0.71 -3.16
CA PRO A 105 8.57 -1.72 -3.85
C PRO A 105 8.78 -1.47 -5.35
N ILE A 106 7.82 -0.84 -6.04
CA ILE A 106 7.89 -0.47 -7.46
C ILE A 106 9.03 0.51 -7.78
N ASP A 107 9.54 1.26 -6.80
CA ASP A 107 10.64 2.21 -6.97
C ASP A 107 11.93 1.49 -7.41
N ASP A 108 12.10 0.22 -7.05
CA ASP A 108 13.20 -0.64 -7.50
C ASP A 108 13.02 -1.09 -8.98
N PHE A 109 11.88 -0.79 -9.62
CA PHE A 109 11.53 -1.23 -10.98
C PHE A 109 11.33 -0.06 -11.96
N THR A 110 10.60 0.98 -11.55
CA THR A 110 10.34 2.17 -12.38
C THR A 110 10.00 3.37 -11.49
N ASP A 111 10.35 4.56 -11.96
CA ASP A 111 9.81 5.79 -11.36
C ASP A 111 8.32 5.91 -11.69
N ILE A 112 7.56 6.40 -10.71
CA ILE A 112 6.11 6.69 -10.79
C ILE A 112 5.84 8.17 -10.49
N LYS A 113 6.83 9.04 -10.72
CA LYS A 113 6.80 10.48 -10.50
C LYS A 113 5.50 11.15 -10.94
N ASP A 114 5.08 10.96 -12.19
CA ASP A 114 3.84 11.57 -12.72
C ASP A 114 2.61 11.25 -11.86
N ILE A 115 2.59 10.06 -11.26
CA ILE A 115 1.51 9.61 -10.38
C ILE A 115 1.67 10.27 -9.00
N ARG A 116 2.89 10.37 -8.46
CA ARG A 116 3.18 11.05 -7.19
C ARG A 116 2.97 12.55 -7.25
N ASP A 117 3.21 13.15 -8.40
CA ASP A 117 3.00 14.57 -8.70
C ASP A 117 1.53 14.89 -8.94
N SER A 118 0.71 13.88 -9.27
CA SER A 118 -0.74 13.99 -9.15
C SER A 118 -1.19 14.10 -7.68
N ASN A 119 -2.36 14.67 -7.41
CA ASN A 119 -2.90 14.74 -6.03
C ASN A 119 -3.51 13.40 -5.55
N ALA A 120 -3.06 12.28 -6.11
CA ALA A 120 -3.57 10.94 -5.82
C ALA A 120 -2.86 10.32 -4.60
N ARG A 121 -3.62 9.66 -3.72
CA ARG A 121 -3.08 8.75 -2.71
C ARG A 121 -2.77 7.41 -3.36
N VAL A 122 -1.52 6.98 -3.26
CA VAL A 122 -1.01 5.79 -3.98
C VAL A 122 -0.65 4.69 -2.98
N CYS A 123 -0.95 3.45 -3.36
CA CYS A 123 -0.38 2.28 -2.70
C CYS A 123 0.04 1.23 -3.73
N GLU A 124 0.89 0.30 -3.33
CA GLU A 124 1.22 -0.88 -4.13
C GLU A 124 0.48 -2.12 -3.60
N LEU A 125 -0.13 -2.91 -4.50
CA LEU A 125 -0.51 -4.29 -4.20
C LEU A 125 0.60 -5.25 -4.63
N THR A 126 1.12 -6.01 -3.66
CA THR A 126 2.28 -6.88 -3.80
C THR A 126 2.07 -8.22 -3.08
N SER A 127 3.02 -9.15 -3.22
CA SER A 127 3.06 -10.41 -2.46
C SER A 127 1.78 -11.26 -2.56
N LEU A 128 1.12 -11.26 -3.72
CA LEU A 128 -0.05 -12.10 -3.97
C LEU A 128 0.36 -13.58 -4.08
N ALA A 129 -0.18 -14.43 -3.22
CA ALA A 129 0.01 -15.87 -3.27
C ALA A 129 -1.27 -16.63 -2.87
N ILE A 130 -1.51 -17.76 -3.53
CA ILE A 130 -2.62 -18.67 -3.21
C ILE A 130 -2.04 -20.07 -3.09
N HIS A 131 -2.44 -20.77 -2.03
CA HIS A 131 -2.01 -22.13 -1.78
C HIS A 131 -2.48 -23.06 -2.90
N GLU A 132 -1.63 -23.99 -3.34
CA GLU A 132 -1.84 -24.74 -4.60
C GLU A 132 -3.15 -25.53 -4.65
N ARG A 133 -3.52 -26.18 -3.54
CA ARG A 133 -4.79 -26.90 -3.37
C ARG A 133 -6.04 -26.02 -3.54
N TRP A 134 -5.87 -24.69 -3.56
CA TRP A 134 -6.94 -23.70 -3.64
C TRP A 134 -6.93 -22.85 -4.93
N ARG A 135 -6.01 -23.11 -5.88
CA ARG A 135 -5.88 -22.31 -7.12
C ARG A 135 -6.99 -22.55 -8.17
N GLY A 136 -7.90 -23.49 -7.94
CA GLY A 136 -8.96 -23.86 -8.89
C GLY A 136 -10.13 -22.86 -8.98
N GLY A 137 -10.57 -22.56 -10.21
CA GLY A 137 -11.81 -21.81 -10.48
C GLY A 137 -11.83 -20.35 -10.02
N HIS A 138 -10.65 -19.77 -9.74
CA HIS A 138 -10.49 -18.40 -9.22
C HIS A 138 -11.25 -18.10 -7.91
N ARG A 139 -11.63 -19.15 -7.17
CA ARG A 139 -12.50 -19.09 -5.98
C ARG A 139 -11.92 -18.33 -4.79
N ILE A 140 -10.60 -18.26 -4.70
CA ILE A 140 -9.89 -17.48 -3.67
C ILE A 140 -9.36 -16.17 -4.25
N PHE A 141 -8.87 -16.20 -5.49
CA PHE A 141 -8.22 -15.05 -6.12
C PHE A 141 -9.12 -13.82 -6.20
N PHE A 142 -10.32 -13.94 -6.79
CA PHE A 142 -11.22 -12.78 -6.92
C PHE A 142 -11.67 -12.22 -5.58
N PRO A 143 -12.25 -13.01 -4.66
CA PRO A 143 -12.69 -12.44 -3.39
C PRO A 143 -11.57 -11.85 -2.55
N LEU A 144 -10.36 -12.44 -2.58
CA LEU A 144 -9.19 -11.88 -1.89
C LEU A 144 -8.75 -10.54 -2.48
N VAL A 145 -8.60 -10.45 -3.81
CA VAL A 145 -8.19 -9.20 -4.47
C VAL A 145 -9.31 -8.16 -4.37
N PHE A 146 -10.57 -8.57 -4.49
CA PHE A 146 -11.73 -7.68 -4.28
C PHE A 146 -11.75 -7.12 -2.87
N PHE A 147 -11.53 -7.95 -1.85
CA PHE A 147 -11.42 -7.51 -0.47
C PHE A 147 -10.26 -6.51 -0.29
N ALA A 148 -9.07 -6.82 -0.82
CA ALA A 148 -7.92 -5.93 -0.72
C ALA A 148 -8.15 -4.57 -1.42
N VAL A 149 -8.68 -4.58 -2.65
CA VAL A 149 -9.01 -3.35 -3.40
C VAL A 149 -10.12 -2.57 -2.72
N TYR A 150 -11.15 -3.26 -2.21
CA TYR A 150 -12.24 -2.66 -1.43
C TYR A 150 -11.68 -1.99 -0.18
N TYR A 151 -10.82 -2.66 0.58
CA TYR A 151 -10.18 -2.10 1.77
C TYR A 151 -9.32 -0.88 1.44
N CYS A 152 -8.49 -0.95 0.39
CA CYS A 152 -7.68 0.18 -0.05
C CYS A 152 -8.56 1.40 -0.37
N TYR A 153 -9.66 1.18 -1.09
CA TYR A 153 -10.57 2.25 -1.49
C TYR A 153 -11.39 2.79 -0.31
N LYS A 154 -12.00 1.91 0.49
CA LYS A 154 -12.99 2.26 1.51
C LYS A 154 -12.40 2.57 2.88
N ASN A 155 -11.41 1.79 3.32
CA ASN A 155 -10.83 1.93 4.65
C ASN A 155 -9.64 2.89 4.65
N ILE A 156 -8.82 2.90 3.59
CA ILE A 156 -7.62 3.75 3.53
C ILE A 156 -7.87 5.03 2.72
N GLY A 157 -8.78 5.02 1.74
CA GLY A 157 -9.04 6.18 0.87
C GLY A 157 -8.02 6.36 -0.25
N ILE A 158 -7.52 5.24 -0.79
CA ILE A 158 -6.59 5.21 -1.93
C ILE A 158 -7.27 5.65 -3.22
N ASP A 159 -6.54 6.35 -4.08
CA ASP A 159 -6.97 6.76 -5.42
C ASP A 159 -6.42 5.83 -6.50
N SER A 160 -5.15 5.44 -6.36
CA SER A 160 -4.41 4.69 -7.36
C SER A 160 -3.66 3.53 -6.72
N ILE A 161 -3.79 2.34 -7.32
CA ILE A 161 -3.05 1.15 -6.92
C ILE A 161 -2.02 0.85 -8.00
N VAL A 162 -0.74 0.80 -7.64
CA VAL A 162 0.32 0.31 -8.52
C VAL A 162 0.64 -1.16 -8.22
N SER A 163 1.24 -1.86 -9.18
CA SER A 163 1.69 -3.24 -8.98
C SER A 163 2.76 -3.61 -10.01
N VAL A 164 3.72 -4.44 -9.61
CA VAL A 164 4.68 -5.09 -10.50
C VAL A 164 4.38 -6.58 -10.53
N THR A 165 4.17 -7.11 -11.74
CA THR A 165 3.82 -8.53 -11.93
C THR A 165 4.58 -9.12 -13.11
N ASP A 166 4.67 -10.45 -13.19
CA ASP A 166 5.11 -11.11 -14.42
C ASP A 166 4.12 -10.84 -15.57
N LEU A 167 4.53 -11.11 -16.82
CA LEU A 167 3.70 -10.79 -18.00
C LEU A 167 2.28 -11.39 -17.94
N LYS A 168 2.15 -12.61 -17.41
CA LYS A 168 0.87 -13.30 -17.32
C LYS A 168 -0.03 -12.65 -16.26
N GLY A 169 0.53 -12.36 -15.08
CA GLY A 169 -0.14 -11.62 -14.02
C GLY A 169 -0.56 -10.24 -14.50
N GLY A 170 0.30 -9.55 -15.23
CA GLY A 170 0.02 -8.24 -15.79
C GLY A 170 -1.21 -8.26 -16.72
N ILE A 171 -1.28 -9.21 -17.65
CA ILE A 171 -2.46 -9.35 -18.52
C ILE A 171 -3.73 -9.59 -17.69
N ILE A 172 -3.68 -10.45 -16.67
CA ILE A 172 -4.85 -10.72 -15.82
C ILE A 172 -5.31 -9.44 -15.10
N MET A 173 -4.39 -8.70 -14.50
CA MET A 173 -4.70 -7.47 -13.77
C MET A 173 -5.26 -6.40 -14.71
N ARG A 174 -4.65 -6.18 -15.88
CA ARG A 174 -5.13 -5.20 -16.86
C ARG A 174 -6.49 -5.56 -17.44
N GLN A 175 -6.68 -6.81 -17.82
CA GLN A 175 -7.87 -7.22 -18.55
C GLN A 175 -9.07 -7.53 -17.64
N LEU A 176 -8.85 -7.89 -16.37
CA LEU A 176 -9.92 -8.27 -15.43
C LEU A 176 -10.19 -7.24 -14.34
N PHE A 177 -9.19 -6.42 -13.97
CA PHE A 177 -9.33 -5.40 -12.92
C PHE A 177 -9.22 -3.96 -13.45
N GLY A 178 -8.89 -3.77 -14.73
CA GLY A 178 -8.81 -2.44 -15.34
C GLY A 178 -7.52 -1.70 -15.05
N PHE A 179 -6.44 -2.42 -14.72
CA PHE A 179 -5.12 -1.82 -14.67
C PHE A 179 -4.70 -1.35 -16.09
N GLU A 180 -3.97 -0.23 -16.13
CA GLU A 180 -3.33 0.33 -17.31
C GLU A 180 -1.82 0.07 -17.19
N LYS A 181 -1.14 -0.22 -18.31
CA LYS A 181 0.32 -0.43 -18.31
C LYS A 181 1.01 0.90 -18.02
N LEU A 182 2.04 0.90 -17.16
CA LEU A 182 2.95 2.04 -17.06
C LEU A 182 3.94 2.03 -18.23
N SER A 183 4.47 3.20 -18.61
CA SER A 183 5.28 3.41 -19.82
C SER A 183 6.54 2.55 -19.88
N THR A 184 6.98 1.99 -18.76
CA THR A 184 8.15 1.10 -18.68
C THR A 184 7.96 -0.18 -19.50
N ASP A 185 8.98 -0.51 -20.29
CA ASP A 185 9.04 -1.78 -21.00
C ASP A 185 9.18 -2.96 -20.05
N ALA A 186 8.79 -4.13 -20.53
CA ALA A 186 8.91 -5.35 -19.77
C ALA A 186 10.38 -5.70 -19.53
N THR A 187 10.85 -5.52 -18.29
CA THR A 187 12.26 -5.74 -17.90
C THR A 187 12.37 -6.76 -16.77
N TYR A 188 13.60 -7.21 -16.51
CA TYR A 188 13.89 -8.06 -15.36
C TYR A 188 13.83 -7.21 -14.09
N PHE A 189 12.99 -7.63 -13.15
CA PHE A 189 13.06 -7.09 -11.80
C PHE A 189 14.30 -7.67 -11.13
N HIS A 190 15.10 -6.87 -10.42
CA HIS A 190 16.35 -7.33 -9.80
C HIS A 190 16.18 -8.57 -8.89
N LYS A 191 14.96 -8.78 -8.35
CA LYS A 191 14.57 -9.93 -7.51
C LYS A 191 13.95 -11.12 -8.30
N ALA A 192 13.65 -10.94 -9.58
CA ALA A 192 13.06 -11.95 -10.46
C ALA A 192 13.90 -12.12 -11.75
N LYS A 193 15.18 -12.47 -11.59
CA LYS A 193 16.18 -12.60 -12.67
C LYS A 193 15.79 -13.58 -13.80
N SER A 194 14.76 -14.41 -13.62
CA SER A 194 14.30 -15.39 -14.60
C SER A 194 13.05 -14.98 -15.39
N LYS A 195 12.35 -13.88 -15.01
CA LYS A 195 11.07 -13.49 -15.62
C LYS A 195 10.96 -11.99 -15.85
N LYS A 196 10.59 -11.61 -17.08
CA LYS A 196 10.19 -10.25 -17.40
C LYS A 196 8.93 -9.87 -16.62
N SER A 197 8.96 -8.69 -16.04
CA SER A 197 7.87 -8.10 -15.26
C SER A 197 7.39 -6.81 -15.91
N THR A 198 6.18 -6.38 -15.58
CA THR A 198 5.59 -5.12 -16.03
C THR A 198 4.99 -4.36 -14.87
N ALA A 199 5.21 -3.05 -14.86
CA ALA A 199 4.55 -2.11 -13.99
C ALA A 199 3.19 -1.69 -14.55
N GLN A 200 2.22 -1.48 -13.67
CA GLN A 200 0.85 -1.15 -14.03
C GLN A 200 0.17 -0.37 -12.91
N ILE A 201 -0.88 0.37 -13.27
CA ILE A 201 -1.65 1.23 -12.36
C ILE A 201 -3.15 1.01 -12.52
N LEU A 202 -3.88 0.97 -11.42
CA LEU A 202 -5.34 1.01 -11.38
C LEU A 202 -5.78 2.33 -10.77
N ASN A 203 -6.54 3.12 -11.54
CA ASN A 203 -7.26 4.28 -11.01
C ASN A 203 -8.63 3.84 -10.48
N LEU A 204 -8.82 3.93 -9.17
CA LEU A 204 -10.04 3.43 -8.49
C LEU A 204 -11.29 4.24 -8.85
N HIS A 205 -11.14 5.51 -9.26
CA HIS A 205 -12.26 6.33 -9.73
C HIS A 205 -12.82 5.85 -11.08
N LYS A 206 -12.01 5.16 -11.88
CA LYS A 206 -12.43 4.58 -13.18
C LYS A 206 -13.00 3.17 -13.04
N LEU A 207 -12.77 2.48 -11.91
CA LEU A 207 -13.06 1.05 -11.74
C LEU A 207 -14.55 0.70 -11.97
N LYS A 208 -15.48 1.51 -11.42
CA LYS A 208 -16.94 1.31 -11.60
C LYS A 208 -17.33 1.32 -13.08
N ASN A 209 -16.82 2.31 -13.82
CA ASN A 209 -17.09 2.43 -15.25
C ASN A 209 -16.44 1.30 -16.04
N TYR A 210 -15.20 0.94 -15.73
CA TYR A 210 -14.50 -0.17 -16.38
C TYR A 210 -15.28 -1.49 -16.22
N PHE A 211 -15.70 -1.85 -15.00
CA PHE A 211 -16.50 -3.05 -14.76
C PHE A 211 -17.87 -3.01 -15.41
N LYS A 212 -18.55 -1.87 -15.36
CA LYS A 212 -19.87 -1.70 -15.99
C LYS A 212 -19.79 -1.90 -17.50
N THR A 213 -18.77 -1.36 -18.14
CA THR A 213 -18.57 -1.44 -19.60
C THR A 213 -18.19 -2.85 -20.05
N HIS A 214 -17.29 -3.52 -19.33
CA HIS A 214 -16.68 -4.76 -19.81
C HIS A 214 -17.28 -6.04 -19.24
N PHE A 215 -17.94 -5.98 -18.09
CA PHE A 215 -18.37 -7.18 -17.35
C PHE A 215 -19.83 -7.17 -16.94
N LYS A 216 -20.62 -6.12 -17.18
CA LYS A 216 -22.06 -6.17 -16.87
C LYS A 216 -22.73 -7.28 -17.70
N SER A 217 -23.31 -8.27 -17.03
CA SER A 217 -23.89 -9.46 -17.66
C SER A 217 -25.10 -9.97 -16.86
N PRO A 218 -26.14 -10.54 -17.50
CA PRO A 218 -27.20 -11.23 -16.76
C PRO A 218 -26.71 -12.47 -16.01
N ASN A 219 -25.60 -13.09 -16.44
CA ASN A 219 -25.01 -14.22 -15.73
C ASN A 219 -24.06 -13.73 -14.63
N ILE A 220 -24.47 -13.90 -13.36
CA ILE A 220 -23.69 -13.45 -12.20
C ILE A 220 -22.24 -13.96 -12.19
N THR A 221 -22.00 -15.21 -12.63
CA THR A 221 -20.65 -15.80 -12.62
C THR A 221 -19.70 -15.17 -13.64
N ARG A 222 -20.22 -14.38 -14.58
CA ARG A 222 -19.43 -13.58 -15.53
C ARG A 222 -19.53 -12.09 -15.25
N ASN A 223 -20.31 -11.70 -14.25
CA ASN A 223 -20.62 -10.32 -13.96
C ASN A 223 -19.68 -9.75 -12.88
N LEU A 224 -18.43 -9.43 -13.24
CA LEU A 224 -17.48 -8.84 -12.30
C LEU A 224 -17.99 -7.51 -11.70
N TYR A 225 -18.84 -6.76 -12.43
CA TYR A 225 -19.48 -5.56 -11.88
C TYR A 225 -20.35 -5.89 -10.67
N GLN A 226 -21.26 -6.86 -10.77
CA GLN A 226 -22.09 -7.26 -9.62
C GLN A 226 -21.27 -7.99 -8.56
N LEU A 227 -20.34 -8.86 -8.95
CA LEU A 227 -19.50 -9.61 -8.01
C LEU A 227 -18.59 -8.73 -7.17
N TYR A 228 -18.19 -7.55 -7.66
CA TYR A 228 -17.42 -6.59 -6.87
C TYR A 228 -18.33 -5.66 -6.06
N PHE A 229 -19.27 -4.97 -6.72
CA PHE A 229 -20.06 -3.90 -6.07
C PHE A 229 -21.23 -4.40 -5.20
N LYS A 230 -21.68 -5.65 -5.37
CA LYS A 230 -22.69 -6.30 -4.52
C LYS A 230 -22.17 -7.54 -3.79
N SER A 231 -20.84 -7.74 -3.82
CA SER A 231 -20.08 -8.90 -3.36
C SER A 231 -20.87 -10.02 -2.66
N PRO A 232 -20.99 -11.23 -3.25
CA PRO A 232 -21.57 -12.38 -2.56
C PRO A 232 -20.70 -12.90 -1.40
N TRP A 233 -19.54 -12.28 -1.18
CA TRP A 233 -18.61 -12.59 -0.11
C TRP A 233 -18.67 -11.58 1.04
N PHE A 234 -19.62 -10.64 1.08
CA PHE A 234 -19.69 -9.67 2.18
C PHE A 234 -19.76 -10.34 3.56
N ASP A 235 -20.54 -11.41 3.71
CA ASP A 235 -20.61 -12.18 4.97
C ASP A 235 -19.32 -12.95 5.29
N GLN A 236 -18.41 -13.05 4.32
CA GLN A 236 -17.09 -13.68 4.46
C GLN A 236 -15.98 -12.64 4.62
N TRP A 237 -16.27 -11.36 4.45
CA TRP A 237 -15.31 -10.28 4.61
C TRP A 237 -15.39 -9.77 6.04
N ASP A 238 -14.37 -10.11 6.81
CA ASP A 238 -14.12 -9.49 8.11
C ASP A 238 -13.39 -8.17 7.85
N VAL A 239 -14.16 -7.17 7.44
CA VAL A 239 -13.69 -5.80 7.31
C VAL A 239 -13.72 -5.22 8.73
N PRO A 240 -12.56 -4.88 9.30
CA PRO A 240 -12.51 -4.21 10.59
C PRO A 240 -13.40 -2.96 10.57
N GLU A 241 -14.12 -2.72 11.65
CA GLU A 241 -14.82 -1.44 11.83
C GLU A 241 -13.85 -0.29 11.58
N LYS A 242 -14.35 0.80 10.96
CA LYS A 242 -13.55 1.90 10.42
C LYS A 242 -12.43 2.32 11.38
N LEU A 243 -11.22 1.83 11.11
CA LEU A 243 -10.00 2.27 11.75
C LEU A 243 -9.57 3.55 11.01
N TYR A 244 -9.84 4.70 11.62
CA TYR A 244 -9.66 6.06 11.07
C TYR A 244 -8.18 6.35 10.71
N PRO A 245 -7.80 7.52 10.13
CA PRO A 245 -6.65 7.68 9.23
C PRO A 245 -5.29 7.74 9.93
N LEU A 246 -5.12 6.99 11.02
CA LEU A 246 -3.83 6.72 11.57
C LEU A 246 -3.02 5.95 10.53
N ALA A 247 -1.84 6.49 10.23
CA ALA A 247 -0.83 5.82 9.42
C ALA A 247 -0.48 4.42 9.94
N CYS A 248 -0.79 4.15 11.22
CA CYS A 248 -0.12 3.16 12.02
C CYS A 248 -1.01 2.58 13.14
N GLU A 249 -2.11 1.87 12.85
CA GLU A 249 -2.76 1.07 13.92
C GLU A 249 -2.27 -0.38 13.95
N ARG A 250 -1.82 -0.94 12.82
CA ARG A 250 -1.34 -2.33 12.75
C ARG A 250 0.16 -2.40 12.86
N ILE A 251 0.57 -2.17 14.08
CA ILE A 251 1.92 -2.05 14.60
C ILE A 251 2.30 -3.45 15.12
N PHE A 252 3.42 -4.01 14.66
CA PHE A 252 3.99 -5.22 15.29
C PHE A 252 4.31 -4.95 16.76
N SER A 253 3.98 -5.86 17.68
CA SER A 253 4.50 -5.72 19.04
C SER A 253 6.03 -5.80 19.04
N VAL A 254 6.68 -5.40 20.13
CA VAL A 254 8.14 -5.57 20.29
C VAL A 254 8.56 -7.01 20.02
N GLU A 255 7.80 -7.97 20.53
CA GLU A 255 8.02 -9.40 20.33
C GLU A 255 7.88 -9.78 18.87
N GLU A 256 6.78 -9.38 18.21
CA GLU A 256 6.59 -9.71 16.79
C GLU A 256 7.66 -9.07 15.90
N PHE A 257 8.08 -7.85 16.22
CA PHE A 257 9.14 -7.17 15.48
C PHE A 257 10.47 -7.92 15.57
N ASN A 258 10.88 -8.27 16.79
CA ASN A 258 12.10 -9.03 17.02
C ASN A 258 12.01 -10.40 16.32
N TYR A 259 10.89 -11.10 16.47
CA TYR A 259 10.64 -12.39 15.84
C TYR A 259 10.76 -12.33 14.31
N PHE A 260 10.00 -11.46 13.64
CA PHE A 260 9.97 -11.44 12.17
C PHE A 260 11.23 -10.82 11.57
N PHE A 261 11.71 -9.70 12.12
CA PHE A 261 12.68 -8.84 11.43
C PHE A 261 14.11 -8.96 11.95
N LYS A 262 14.31 -9.42 13.19
CA LYS A 262 15.66 -9.72 13.71
C LYS A 262 15.96 -11.21 13.63
N GLU A 263 15.11 -12.07 14.17
CA GLU A 263 15.38 -13.50 14.33
C GLU A 263 15.12 -14.29 13.05
N LYS A 264 13.91 -14.20 12.48
CA LYS A 264 13.53 -15.00 11.32
C LYS A 264 14.20 -14.52 10.03
N SER A 265 14.06 -13.24 9.70
CA SER A 265 14.43 -12.74 8.37
C SER A 265 15.77 -12.01 8.28
N ASN A 266 16.36 -11.61 9.42
CA ASN A 266 17.49 -10.66 9.53
C ASN A 266 17.28 -9.31 8.83
N MET A 267 16.05 -8.98 8.38
CA MET A 267 15.76 -7.81 7.56
C MET A 267 16.15 -6.49 8.24
N TYR A 268 15.98 -6.40 9.57
CA TYR A 268 16.34 -5.20 10.34
C TYR A 268 17.83 -4.85 10.21
N TYR A 269 18.70 -5.86 10.18
CA TYR A 269 20.14 -5.66 10.07
C TYR A 269 20.59 -5.29 8.65
N LEU A 270 19.77 -5.56 7.64
CA LEU A 270 20.04 -5.19 6.25
C LEU A 270 19.67 -3.73 5.92
N LEU A 271 18.94 -3.06 6.82
CA LEU A 271 18.58 -1.65 6.64
C LEU A 271 19.79 -0.75 6.81
N ASN A 272 19.91 0.24 5.93
CA ASN A 272 20.88 1.33 6.13
C ASN A 272 20.43 2.31 7.23
N GLN A 273 21.32 3.21 7.65
CA GLN A 273 21.02 4.16 8.74
C GLN A 273 19.85 5.10 8.43
N ILE A 274 19.69 5.51 7.17
CA ILE A 274 18.58 6.37 6.74
C ILE A 274 17.26 5.61 6.83
N GLU A 275 17.21 4.37 6.34
CA GLU A 275 16.02 3.53 6.41
C GLU A 275 15.63 3.25 7.86
N LYS A 276 16.60 2.98 8.75
CA LYS A 276 16.37 2.86 10.18
C LYS A 276 15.79 4.14 10.77
N ARG A 277 16.33 5.33 10.44
CA ARG A 277 15.74 6.61 10.87
C ARG A 277 14.33 6.82 10.35
N VAL A 278 14.06 6.52 9.08
CA VAL A 278 12.70 6.63 8.52
C VAL A 278 11.75 5.75 9.32
N LEU A 279 12.12 4.50 9.59
CA LEU A 279 11.34 3.58 10.39
C LEU A 279 11.18 4.07 11.85
N GLU A 280 12.24 4.48 12.52
CA GLU A 280 12.15 5.08 13.87
C GLU A 280 11.20 6.29 13.90
N ASN A 281 11.17 7.09 12.83
CA ASN A 281 10.29 8.24 12.72
C ASN A 281 8.85 7.89 12.28
N GLN A 282 8.64 6.75 11.63
CA GLN A 282 7.33 6.30 11.17
C GLN A 282 6.62 5.38 12.15
N ILE A 283 7.33 4.65 13.01
CA ILE A 283 6.73 3.53 13.75
C ILE A 283 6.69 3.68 15.29
N TYR A 284 5.67 2.99 15.82
CA TYR A 284 5.34 2.53 17.18
C TYR A 284 4.79 3.57 18.20
N ARG A 285 3.48 3.48 18.48
CA ARG A 285 2.83 3.97 19.72
C ARG A 285 3.44 3.31 20.96
N GLU A 286 3.95 2.08 20.82
CA GLU A 286 4.67 1.36 21.87
C GLU A 286 6.13 1.80 21.92
N ARG A 287 6.50 2.41 23.04
CA ARG A 287 7.75 3.15 23.26
C ARG A 287 9.01 2.29 23.24
N GLU A 288 8.94 0.98 23.01
CA GLU A 288 10.00 0.01 23.37
C GLU A 288 10.74 -0.67 22.20
N VAL A 289 10.18 -0.73 20.99
CA VAL A 289 10.74 -1.53 19.86
C VAL A 289 12.16 -1.09 19.46
N PHE A 290 12.44 0.21 19.51
CA PHE A 290 13.73 0.80 19.14
C PHE A 290 14.60 1.23 20.32
N ARG A 291 14.16 1.04 21.58
CA ARG A 291 14.94 1.46 22.76
C ARG A 291 16.20 0.64 23.02
N VAL A 292 16.35 -0.51 22.37
CA VAL A 292 17.48 -1.39 22.58
C VAL A 292 18.63 -0.96 21.65
N GLN A 293 19.47 -0.06 22.17
CA GLN A 293 20.84 0.32 21.72
C GLN A 293 21.08 1.59 20.89
N THR A 294 20.09 2.43 20.58
CA THR A 294 20.39 3.78 20.06
C THR A 294 20.39 4.80 21.20
N GLU A 295 21.55 5.37 21.48
CA GLU A 295 21.70 6.50 22.40
C GLU A 295 20.77 7.65 21.96
N GLU A 296 20.06 8.22 22.94
CA GLU A 296 19.35 9.51 22.89
C GLU A 296 18.49 9.81 21.64
N ILE A 297 17.53 8.94 21.30
CA ILE A 297 16.44 9.35 20.40
C ILE A 297 15.17 9.61 21.22
N ASN A 298 14.77 10.89 21.30
CA ASN A 298 13.53 11.34 21.94
C ASN A 298 12.32 10.62 21.31
N THR A 299 11.74 9.66 22.03
CA THR A 299 10.67 8.78 21.54
C THR A 299 9.36 9.54 21.28
N ARG A 300 8.73 9.25 20.14
CA ARG A 300 7.50 9.86 19.62
C ARG A 300 6.27 9.56 20.50
N GLN A 301 5.44 10.59 20.77
CA GLN A 301 4.28 10.48 21.68
C GLN A 301 2.91 10.67 21.00
N TYR A 302 2.87 11.04 19.71
CA TYR A 302 1.64 11.52 19.05
C TYR A 302 1.29 10.77 17.76
N ASP A 303 -0.01 10.64 17.55
CA ASP A 303 -0.63 10.06 16.38
C ASP A 303 -0.25 10.79 15.10
N ARG A 304 -0.08 10.01 14.02
CA ARG A 304 0.15 10.54 12.67
C ARG A 304 -1.04 10.22 11.78
N PHE A 305 -1.57 11.26 11.17
CA PHE A 305 -2.67 11.17 10.23
C PHE A 305 -2.11 11.14 8.81
N ILE A 306 -2.48 10.13 8.02
CA ILE A 306 -2.13 10.10 6.60
C ILE A 306 -2.95 11.15 5.87
N VAL A 307 -2.26 12.02 5.16
CA VAL A 307 -2.86 13.12 4.40
C VAL A 307 -2.26 13.16 3.00
N ASN A 308 -2.84 13.99 2.14
CA ASN A 308 -2.24 14.35 0.85
C ASN A 308 -2.61 15.81 0.59
N MET A 309 -1.95 16.71 1.31
CA MET A 309 -2.24 18.14 1.30
C MET A 309 -1.13 18.88 0.57
N ARG A 310 -1.49 19.97 -0.12
CA ARG A 310 -0.49 20.88 -0.68
C ARG A 310 -0.04 21.86 0.40
N GLY A 311 1.24 22.21 0.37
CA GLY A 311 1.85 23.20 1.25
C GLY A 311 2.95 23.95 0.49
N SER A 312 3.61 24.85 1.20
CA SER A 312 4.80 25.53 0.70
C SER A 312 5.90 25.59 1.75
N LEU A 313 7.13 25.41 1.31
CA LEU A 313 8.34 25.64 2.09
C LEU A 313 9.03 26.90 1.57
N THR A 314 9.47 27.76 2.48
CA THR A 314 10.31 28.90 2.14
C THR A 314 11.77 28.50 2.35
N ARG A 315 12.57 28.53 1.28
CA ARG A 315 14.02 28.30 1.30
C ARG A 315 14.71 29.46 0.58
N ASP A 316 15.71 30.06 1.21
CA ASP A 316 16.48 31.18 0.64
C ASP A 316 15.65 32.38 0.14
N GLY A 317 14.42 32.53 0.66
CA GLY A 317 13.48 33.58 0.28
C GLY A 317 12.46 33.16 -0.79
N ASP A 318 12.62 31.99 -1.41
CA ASP A 318 11.70 31.44 -2.42
C ASP A 318 10.76 30.39 -1.82
N ASP A 319 9.51 30.42 -2.29
CA ASP A 319 8.48 29.45 -1.91
C ASP A 319 8.46 28.27 -2.88
N ILE A 320 8.68 27.06 -2.35
CA ILE A 320 8.63 25.78 -3.07
C ILE A 320 7.28 25.13 -2.78
N GLU A 321 6.55 24.69 -3.81
CA GLU A 321 5.31 23.92 -3.63
C GLU A 321 5.66 22.49 -3.21
N VAL A 322 5.04 22.01 -2.12
CA VAL A 322 5.30 20.68 -1.57
C VAL A 322 4.01 19.94 -1.25
N LYS A 323 4.12 18.63 -1.01
CA LYS A 323 3.01 17.83 -0.49
C LYS A 323 3.30 17.29 0.89
N VAL A 324 2.32 17.40 1.77
CA VAL A 324 2.33 16.77 3.09
C VAL A 324 1.67 15.40 2.96
N LEU A 325 2.41 14.35 3.29
CA LEU A 325 1.98 12.95 3.19
C LEU A 325 1.48 12.39 4.54
N ASP A 326 1.97 12.95 5.64
CA ASP A 326 1.43 12.72 6.97
C ASP A 326 1.57 13.97 7.84
N LEU A 327 0.74 14.07 8.88
CA LEU A 327 0.78 15.17 9.86
C LEU A 327 0.63 14.62 11.28
N ALA A 328 1.43 15.16 12.20
CA ALA A 328 1.41 14.87 13.63
C ALA A 328 1.49 16.18 14.43
N GLN A 329 1.27 16.09 15.75
CA GLN A 329 1.35 17.26 16.63
C GLN A 329 2.74 17.91 16.69
N TYR A 330 3.82 17.18 16.38
CA TYR A 330 5.20 17.69 16.44
C TYR A 330 6.00 17.47 15.16
N GLY A 331 5.35 17.18 14.04
CA GLY A 331 6.07 17.00 12.79
C GLY A 331 5.19 16.51 11.65
N MET A 332 5.81 16.43 10.48
CA MET A 332 5.14 15.98 9.26
C MET A 332 6.15 15.35 8.30
N GLN A 333 5.64 14.57 7.36
CA GLN A 333 6.38 14.07 6.22
C GLN A 333 6.02 14.91 4.99
N ILE A 334 7.05 15.37 4.30
CA ILE A 334 6.93 16.23 3.13
C ILE A 334 7.54 15.52 1.92
N TYR A 335 6.82 15.52 0.81
CA TYR A 335 7.31 15.22 -0.52
C TYR A 335 7.63 16.53 -1.23
N LEU A 336 8.88 16.65 -1.69
CA LEU A 336 9.44 17.90 -2.20
C LEU A 336 9.31 18.06 -3.72
N GLY A 337 8.86 17.02 -4.44
CA GLY A 337 8.98 17.01 -5.91
C GLY A 337 10.37 16.57 -6.36
N GLU A 338 10.62 16.64 -7.67
CA GLU A 338 11.89 16.21 -8.27
C GLU A 338 13.05 17.14 -7.91
N ASP A 339 14.23 16.55 -7.68
CA ASP A 339 15.51 17.24 -7.46
C ASP A 339 15.60 18.18 -6.25
N GLU A 340 14.51 18.43 -5.53
CA GLU A 340 14.51 19.35 -4.39
C GLU A 340 15.20 18.75 -3.15
N ALA A 341 15.10 17.43 -2.95
CA ALA A 341 15.63 16.78 -1.75
C ALA A 341 17.17 16.89 -1.60
N GLN A 342 17.90 17.08 -2.71
CA GLN A 342 19.35 17.24 -2.68
C GLN A 342 19.81 18.56 -2.05
N PHE A 343 18.90 19.54 -1.93
CA PHE A 343 19.17 20.85 -1.34
C PHE A 343 18.91 20.92 0.16
N PHE A 344 18.49 19.81 0.77
CA PHE A 344 18.27 19.71 2.20
C PHE A 344 19.36 18.86 2.86
N GLN A 345 19.68 19.19 4.10
CA GLN A 345 20.52 18.43 5.00
C GLN A 345 19.78 18.16 6.31
N ILE A 346 20.24 17.15 7.04
CA ILE A 346 19.70 16.89 8.39
C ILE A 346 20.01 18.10 9.27
N ASP A 347 19.06 18.44 10.15
CA ASP A 347 19.08 19.60 11.05
C ASP A 347 18.91 20.97 10.40
N ASP A 348 18.74 21.03 9.07
CA ASP A 348 18.34 22.23 8.35
C ASP A 348 17.06 22.84 8.94
N ASP A 349 17.08 24.16 9.02
CA ASP A 349 15.99 24.99 9.49
C ASP A 349 15.03 25.30 8.34
N ILE A 350 13.79 24.81 8.46
CA ILE A 350 12.75 24.99 7.46
C ILE A 350 11.66 25.90 8.01
N LYS A 351 11.31 26.92 7.23
CA LYS A 351 10.11 27.72 7.44
C LYS A 351 9.14 27.44 6.31
N GLY A 352 7.85 27.57 6.59
CA GLY A 352 6.85 27.39 5.56
C GLY A 352 5.46 27.54 6.12
N TYR A 353 4.50 27.27 5.24
CA TYR A 353 3.10 27.28 5.61
C TYR A 353 2.32 26.18 4.91
N LEU A 354 1.31 25.66 5.60
CA LEU A 354 0.29 24.80 5.03
C LEU A 354 -0.98 25.61 4.85
N LYS A 355 -1.71 25.39 3.75
CA LYS A 355 -3.02 26.00 3.50
C LYS A 355 -4.10 24.94 3.55
N LEU A 356 -5.19 25.27 4.25
CA LEU A 356 -6.39 24.46 4.31
C LEU A 356 -7.59 25.32 3.86
N ASN A 357 -8.24 24.86 2.77
CA ASN A 357 -9.42 25.49 2.17
C ASN A 357 -9.28 27.00 1.89
N ASP A 358 -8.06 27.47 1.59
CA ASP A 358 -7.67 28.87 1.38
C ASP A 358 -7.99 29.84 2.55
N LYS A 359 -8.46 29.32 3.68
CA LYS A 359 -8.94 30.10 4.84
C LYS A 359 -8.06 29.95 6.07
N ILE A 360 -7.42 28.80 6.23
CA ILE A 360 -6.59 28.50 7.39
C ILE A 360 -5.16 28.29 6.91
N THR A 361 -4.23 29.08 7.44
CA THR A 361 -2.80 28.99 7.14
C THR A 361 -2.03 28.64 8.40
N LEU A 362 -1.47 27.43 8.43
CA LEU A 362 -0.56 26.99 9.49
C LEU A 362 0.85 27.39 9.11
N ASN A 363 1.39 28.41 9.76
CA ASN A 363 2.81 28.72 9.68
C ASN A 363 3.60 27.83 10.64
N PHE A 364 4.76 27.35 10.21
CA PHE A 364 5.61 26.51 11.05
C PHE A 364 7.09 26.85 10.85
N PHE A 365 7.86 26.49 11.87
CA PHE A 365 9.31 26.39 11.85
C PHE A 365 9.68 24.98 12.28
N ALA A 366 10.50 24.30 11.51
CA ALA A 366 10.81 22.90 11.71
C ALA A 366 12.27 22.59 11.41
N LYS A 367 12.77 21.47 11.95
CA LYS A 367 14.07 20.91 11.63
C LYS A 367 13.93 19.63 10.83
N VAL A 368 14.76 19.46 9.81
CA VAL A 368 14.87 18.19 9.07
C VAL A 368 15.41 17.10 9.99
N GLN A 369 14.79 15.93 10.01
CA GLN A 369 15.19 14.78 10.83
C GLN A 369 15.75 13.64 9.99
N TRP A 370 15.22 13.46 8.78
CA TRP A 370 15.70 12.49 7.81
C TRP A 370 15.33 12.94 6.40
N ILE A 371 16.11 12.46 5.44
CA ILE A 371 15.93 12.67 4.01
C ILE A 371 16.03 11.31 3.34
N HIS A 372 15.04 10.92 2.56
CA HIS A 372 15.03 9.64 1.85
C HIS A 372 14.26 9.76 0.55
N LEU A 373 14.90 9.43 -0.59
CA LEU A 373 14.37 9.75 -1.92
C LEU A 373 14.01 11.24 -1.98
N ASN A 374 12.87 11.59 -2.57
CA ASN A 374 12.40 12.98 -2.71
C ASN A 374 11.56 13.44 -1.52
N ARG A 375 11.89 12.97 -0.31
CA ARG A 375 11.09 13.17 0.90
C ARG A 375 11.94 13.54 2.08
N ILE A 376 11.33 14.33 2.95
CA ILE A 376 11.90 14.69 4.24
C ILE A 376 10.90 14.46 5.35
N GLY A 377 11.41 14.05 6.51
CA GLY A 377 10.68 14.13 7.76
C GLY A 377 11.14 15.35 8.53
N VAL A 378 10.20 16.16 9.00
CA VAL A 378 10.51 17.35 9.78
C VAL A 378 9.88 17.28 11.16
N ARG A 379 10.58 17.85 12.15
CA ARG A 379 10.09 18.04 13.52
C ARG A 379 9.80 19.52 13.75
N PHE A 380 8.59 19.85 14.20
CA PHE A 380 8.24 21.22 14.53
C PHE A 380 9.07 21.71 15.72
N VAL A 381 9.73 22.85 15.52
CA VAL A 381 10.31 23.68 16.59
C VAL A 381 9.27 24.69 17.05
N TYR A 382 8.48 25.24 16.11
CA TYR A 382 7.32 26.07 16.37
C TYR A 382 6.21 25.78 15.35
N SER A 383 4.97 25.81 15.83
CA SER A 383 3.77 25.83 15.01
C SER A 383 2.66 26.56 15.75
N ASP A 384 1.76 27.21 15.02
CA ASP A 384 0.55 27.79 15.61
C ASP A 384 -0.35 26.65 16.12
N LYS A 385 -0.43 26.47 17.44
CA LYS A 385 -1.06 25.30 18.06
C LYS A 385 -2.55 25.18 17.74
N GLU A 386 -3.29 26.28 17.80
CA GLU A 386 -4.73 26.26 17.52
C GLU A 386 -5.01 25.87 16.07
N LYS A 387 -4.22 26.43 15.14
CA LYS A 387 -4.34 26.07 13.72
C LYS A 387 -3.86 24.66 13.45
N LEU A 388 -2.79 24.20 14.10
CA LEU A 388 -2.34 22.81 13.96
C LEU A 388 -3.44 21.85 14.42
N ASP A 389 -4.14 22.16 15.52
CA ASP A 389 -5.28 21.37 15.97
C ASP A 389 -6.42 21.38 14.93
N ASP A 390 -6.69 22.50 14.24
CA ASP A 390 -7.63 22.55 13.10
C ASP A 390 -7.18 21.66 11.94
N PHE A 391 -5.89 21.67 11.61
CA PHE A 391 -5.35 20.81 10.56
C PHE A 391 -5.41 19.33 10.94
N LEU A 392 -5.13 18.97 12.20
CA LEU A 392 -5.23 17.60 12.71
C LEU A 392 -6.71 17.14 12.75
N ARG A 393 -7.62 18.01 13.20
CA ARG A 393 -9.08 17.77 13.13
C ARG A 393 -9.53 17.59 11.68
N TYR A 394 -9.11 18.47 10.76
CA TYR A 394 -9.43 18.32 9.35
C TYR A 394 -8.81 17.06 8.75
N ALA A 395 -7.56 16.71 9.07
CA ALA A 395 -6.96 15.47 8.58
C ALA A 395 -7.78 14.25 9.00
N ASN A 396 -8.27 14.27 10.24
CA ASN A 396 -9.17 13.26 10.77
C ASN A 396 -10.54 13.27 10.06
N ASP A 397 -11.18 14.44 9.97
CA ASP A 397 -12.54 14.63 9.43
C ASP A 397 -12.60 14.50 7.89
N TYR A 398 -11.60 15.00 7.16
CA TYR A 398 -11.50 14.86 5.71
C TYR A 398 -11.30 13.40 5.32
N SER A 399 -10.46 12.68 6.05
CA SER A 399 -10.33 11.24 5.84
C SER A 399 -11.65 10.54 6.13
N TYR A 400 -12.37 10.96 7.17
CA TYR A 400 -13.69 10.45 7.53
C TYR A 400 -14.78 10.73 6.47
N GLU A 401 -14.90 11.98 6.00
CA GLU A 401 -15.88 12.41 4.99
C GLU A 401 -15.54 11.87 3.60
N ARG A 402 -14.26 11.75 3.24
CA ARG A 402 -13.83 11.07 2.01
C ARG A 402 -14.33 9.63 2.01
N CYS A 403 -14.21 8.89 3.11
CA CYS A 403 -14.77 7.54 3.21
C CYS A 403 -16.30 7.53 3.06
N LYS A 404 -17.04 8.51 3.64
CA LYS A 404 -18.51 8.62 3.50
C LYS A 404 -19.00 8.96 2.10
N LEU A 405 -18.34 9.91 1.41
CA LEU A 405 -18.71 10.30 0.04
C LEU A 405 -18.55 9.13 -0.94
N LEU A 406 -17.63 8.21 -0.65
CA LEU A 406 -17.46 6.98 -1.42
C LEU A 406 -18.57 5.96 -1.16
N ASP A 407 -19.32 6.03 -0.05
CA ASP A 407 -20.51 5.20 0.22
C ASP A 407 -21.71 5.70 -0.59
N ASN A 408 -21.95 7.01 -0.64
CA ASN A 408 -23.08 7.60 -1.39
C ASN A 408 -22.91 7.55 -2.93
N LYS A 409 -21.68 7.44 -3.44
CA LYS A 409 -21.41 7.19 -4.88
C LYS A 409 -21.34 5.70 -5.24
N ALA A 410 -21.38 4.80 -4.24
CA ALA A 410 -21.39 3.35 -4.42
C ALA A 410 -22.80 2.75 -4.46
N SER A 411 -23.81 3.42 -3.89
CA SER A 411 -25.21 3.30 -4.33
C SER A 411 -25.40 3.77 -5.78
#